data_AF-D2U1H9-F1
#
_entry.id   AF-D2U1H9-F1
#
_cell.length_a   1.000
_cell.length_b   1.000
_cell.length_c   1.000
_cell.angle_alpha   90.00
_cell.angle_beta   90.00
_cell.angle_gamma   90.00
#
_symmetry.space_group_name_H-M   'P 1'
#
loop_
_entity.id
_entity.type
_entity.pdbx_description
1 polymer ?
#
loop_
_entity_poly.entity_id
_entity_poly.type
_entity_poly.pdbx_seq_one_letter_code
_entity_poly.pdbx_strand_id
1 'polypeptide(L)' 'MSISYIKRNEMVKLTGKSKTTLWRMYAIRNEFPKPEKTKNGTFLGWPENIGDK' A
#
# COMPACT_ATOMS: atom_id res chain seq x y z
N MET A 1 5.81 9.26 16.99
CA MET A 1 5.20 9.17 15.65
C MET A 1 4.29 7.95 15.59
N SER A 2 3.00 8.13 15.30
CA SER A 2 2.13 7.02 14.93
C SER A 2 2.24 6.80 13.42
N ILE A 3 2.65 5.60 13.00
CA ILE A 3 2.68 5.23 11.58
C ILE A 3 1.26 4.80 11.22
N SER A 4 0.57 5.62 10.44
CA SER A 4 -0.75 5.29 9.90
C SER A 4 -0.58 4.53 8.58
N TYR A 5 -1.42 3.52 8.37
CA TYR A 5 -1.35 2.64 7.21
C TYR A 5 -2.59 2.77 6.33
N ILE A 6 -2.38 3.11 5.06
CA ILE A 6 -3.39 3.09 4.02
C ILE A 6 -3.70 1.62 3.69
N LYS A 7 -4.92 1.19 3.99
CA LYS A 7 -5.39 -0.15 3.62
C LYS A 7 -5.66 -0.22 2.11
N ARG A 8 -5.76 -1.45 1.60
CA ARG A 8 -6.05 -1.68 0.17
C ARG A 8 -7.32 -0.97 -0.30
N ASN A 9 -8.36 -0.90 0.53
CA ASN A 9 -9.62 -0.27 0.15
C ASN A 9 -9.49 1.25 0.00
N GLU A 10 -8.67 1.87 0.85
CA GLU A 10 -8.33 3.29 0.77
C GLU A 10 -7.50 3.57 -0.49
N MET A 11 -6.49 2.73 -0.77
CA MET A 11 -5.71 2.82 -2.01
C MET A 11 -6.59 2.72 -3.27
N VAL A 12 -7.62 1.86 -3.27
CA VAL A 12 -8.58 1.75 -4.39
C VAL A 12 -9.30 3.07 -4.61
N LYS A 13 -9.75 3.73 -3.53
CA LYS A 13 -10.43 5.04 -3.61
C LYS A 13 -9.48 6.14 -4.07
N LEU A 14 -8.27 6.20 -3.49
CA LEU A 14 -7.25 7.22 -3.79
C LEU A 14 -6.77 7.15 -5.24
N THR A 15 -6.56 5.94 -5.76
CA THR A 15 -6.03 5.74 -7.12
C THR A 15 -7.11 5.61 -8.19
N GLY A 16 -8.37 5.39 -7.78
CA GLY A 16 -9.47 5.02 -8.67
C GLY A 16 -9.23 3.70 -9.41
N LYS A 17 -8.34 2.84 -8.91
CA LYS A 17 -7.96 1.55 -9.55
C LYS A 17 -8.53 0.36 -8.76
N SER A 18 -8.87 -0.71 -9.47
CA SER A 18 -9.34 -1.96 -8.85
C SER A 18 -8.27 -2.63 -7.98
N LYS A 19 -8.70 -3.43 -7.00
CA LYS A 19 -7.81 -4.18 -6.07
C LYS A 19 -6.76 -5.03 -6.80
N THR A 20 -7.15 -5.68 -7.89
CA THR A 20 -6.28 -6.51 -8.74
C THR A 20 -5.25 -5.67 -9.50
N THR A 21 -5.64 -4.51 -10.01
CA THR A 21 -4.73 -3.57 -10.68
C THR A 21 -3.68 -3.04 -9.73
N LEU A 22 -4.08 -2.62 -8.52
CA LEU A 22 -3.16 -2.22 -7.47
C LEU A 22 -2.16 -3.34 -7.15
N TRP A 23 -2.63 -4.59 -7.03
CA TRP A 23 -1.74 -5.73 -6.81
C TRP A 23 -0.70 -5.89 -7.92
N ARG A 24 -1.11 -5.82 -9.19
CA ARG A 24 -0.16 -5.87 -10.31
C ARG A 24 0.82 -4.70 -10.29
N MET A 25 0.36 -3.50 -9.95
CA MET A 25 1.21 -2.30 -9.89
C MET A 25 2.33 -2.42 -8.85
N TYR A 26 2.03 -2.88 -7.63
CA TYR A 26 3.08 -2.99 -6.58
C TYR A 26 3.86 -4.32 -6.63
N ALA A 27 3.23 -5.42 -7.07
CA ALA A 27 3.85 -6.75 -7.01
C ALA A 27 4.59 -7.13 -8.29
N ILE A 28 4.15 -6.62 -9.46
CA ILE A 28 4.70 -6.98 -10.76
C ILE A 28 5.40 -5.79 -11.39
N ARG A 29 4.71 -4.65 -11.52
CA ARG A 29 5.17 -3.50 -12.31
C ARG A 29 6.10 -2.58 -11.52
N ASN A 30 6.16 -2.74 -10.20
CA ASN A 30 6.92 -1.89 -9.28
C ASN A 30 6.61 -0.38 -9.44
N GLU A 31 5.42 -0.05 -9.95
CA GLU A 31 4.93 1.32 -10.16
C GLU A 31 4.31 1.91 -8.87
N PHE A 32 4.00 1.06 -7.90
CA PHE A 32 3.51 1.45 -6.59
C PHE A 32 4.49 1.02 -5.50
N PRO A 33 4.59 1.78 -4.40
CA PRO A 33 5.35 1.34 -3.23
C PRO A 33 4.87 -0.04 -2.79
N LYS A 34 5.75 -0.85 -2.21
CA LYS A 34 5.35 -2.14 -1.65
C LYS A 34 4.61 -1.90 -0.33
N PRO A 35 3.45 -2.53 -0.11
CA PRO A 35 2.78 -2.45 1.18
C PRO A 35 3.64 -3.15 2.23
N GLU A 36 3.67 -2.56 3.42
CA GLU A 36 4.30 -3.18 4.58
C GLU A 36 3.50 -4.38 5.08
N LYS A 37 4.25 -5.35 5.59
CA LYS A 37 3.73 -6.57 6.18
C LYS A 37 4.47 -6.79 7.49
N THR A 38 3.79 -7.36 8.49
CA THR A 38 4.46 -7.80 9.71
C THR A 38 5.46 -8.91 9.39
N LYS A 39 6.39 -9.16 10.33
CA LYS A 39 7.29 -10.33 10.26
C LYS A 39 6.54 -11.65 10.13
N ASN A 40 5.28 -11.70 10.58
CA ASN A 40 4.39 -12.86 10.50
C ASN A 40 3.56 -12.92 9.19
N GLY A 41 3.82 -12.02 8.23
CA GLY A 41 3.14 -12.00 6.93
C GLY A 41 1.78 -11.30 6.91
N THR A 42 1.34 -10.70 8.01
CA THR A 42 0.07 -9.95 8.06
C THR A 42 0.21 -8.64 7.28
N PHE A 43 -0.69 -8.42 6.31
CA PHE A 43 -0.73 -7.19 5.53
C PHE A 43 -1.10 -5.98 6.41
N LEU A 44 -0.17 -5.04 6.57
CA LEU A 44 -0.39 -3.81 7.34
C LEU A 44 -1.01 -2.73 6.45
N GLY A 45 -0.51 -2.57 5.23
CA GLY A 45 -0.93 -1.52 4.31
C GLY A 45 0.25 -0.73 3.80
N TRP A 46 -0.02 0.40 3.17
CA TRP A 46 1.03 1.33 2.77
C TRP A 46 1.24 2.36 3.87
N PRO A 47 2.49 2.61 4.31
CA PRO A 47 2.73 3.69 5.26
C PRO A 47 2.30 5.02 4.62
N GLU A 48 1.50 5.81 5.35
CA GLU A 48 1.15 7.18 4.94
C GLU A 48 2.39 8.09 4.89
N ASN A 49 3.44 7.71 5.61
CA ASN A 49 4.70 8.43 5.70
C ASN A 49 5.68 8.07 4.56
N ILE A 50 5.20 8.11 3.32
CA ILE A 50 6.06 8.13 2.11
C ILE A 50 6.39 9.59 1.72
N GLY A 51 5.91 10.55 2.50
CA GLY A 51 6.05 11.99 2.25
C GLY A 51 6.58 12.83 3.41
N ASP A 52 7.17 12.26 4.46
CA ASP A 52 8.00 13.04 5.39
C ASP A 52 9.46 12.61 5.23
N LYS A 53 10.30 13.61 5.06
CA LYS A 53 11.66 13.56 4.54
C LYS A 53 12.67 13.13 5.60
#